data_AF-A0A099SB66-F1
#
_entry.id   AF-A0A099SB66-F1
#
_cell.length_a   1.000
_cell.length_b   1.000
_cell.length_c   1.000
_cell.angle_alpha   90.00
_cell.angle_beta   90.00
_cell.angle_gamma   90.00
#
_symmetry.space_group_name_H-M   'P 1'
#
loop_
_entity.id
_entity.type
_entity.pdbx_description
1 polymer ?
#
loop_
_entity_poly.entity_id
_entity_poly.type
_entity_poly.pdbx_seq_one_letter_code
_entity_poly.pdbx_strand_id
1 'polypeptide(L)'
;MEEYNIPFHQKSSLKWHMKLIFLLLTLFTAGGGIFMLVAVMKEEFIMGLVMGLFMLGIGFYFAYILIAVGILKRFYIEMTEEYIRVSMPFKSKTAYWREIHEAQIYEYNNNTMLAILLEKDVNKKKKRTISNNFTSLYGIPPQSFQIPLRFFSEIDTERLLLTIGEQLNKVYIEDEINIESLNEDNEELDNNIIKAIIAAVLFCVITTSVYGVTIYSLEKNYLMIPIFGCFLIIAGFNKYYLEQSFSLIIRFLMGLICLVQVPAAIILTIIISERAAITGSDILIIINEYFKYLIQNPSDQIVVIIAAIVCFGFGAFRGRVSREQAQE
;
A
#
# COMPACT_ATOMS: atom_id res chain seq x y z
N MET A 1 -27.72 -26.08 -1.69
CA MET A 1 -27.99 -24.63 -1.77
C MET A 1 -28.19 -24.29 -3.23
N GLU A 2 -29.09 -23.37 -3.57
CA GLU A 2 -29.40 -23.05 -4.97
C GLU A 2 -28.50 -21.93 -5.47
N GLU A 3 -28.00 -22.08 -6.70
CA GLU A 3 -27.26 -21.06 -7.44
C GLU A 3 -28.13 -19.85 -7.79
N TYR A 4 -27.49 -18.74 -8.16
CA TYR A 4 -28.18 -17.66 -8.86
C TYR A 4 -28.53 -18.05 -10.29
N ASN A 5 -29.76 -17.74 -10.71
CA ASN A 5 -30.15 -17.81 -12.11
C ASN A 5 -29.34 -16.82 -12.95
N ILE A 6 -28.78 -17.30 -14.05
CA ILE A 6 -28.08 -16.48 -15.05
C ILE A 6 -29.07 -16.18 -16.19
N PRO A 7 -29.14 -14.93 -16.70
CA PRO A 7 -28.33 -13.77 -16.36
C PRO A 7 -28.67 -13.18 -14.98
N PHE A 8 -27.63 -12.89 -14.20
CA PHE A 8 -27.73 -12.27 -12.89
C PHE A 8 -27.28 -10.81 -12.98
N HIS A 9 -28.10 -9.89 -12.47
CA HIS A 9 -27.76 -8.47 -12.40
C HIS A 9 -28.10 -7.89 -11.03
N GLN A 10 -27.08 -7.46 -10.29
CA GLN A 10 -27.25 -6.85 -8.98
C GLN A 10 -26.60 -5.48 -8.92
N LYS A 11 -27.41 -4.46 -8.65
CA LYS A 11 -26.93 -3.11 -8.38
C LYS A 11 -26.44 -3.00 -6.94
N SER A 12 -25.54 -2.06 -6.70
CA SER A 12 -25.05 -1.80 -5.36
C SER A 12 -26.17 -1.35 -4.42
N SER A 13 -26.13 -1.88 -3.21
CA SER A 13 -26.94 -1.42 -2.09
C SER A 13 -26.02 -1.21 -0.88
N LEU A 14 -25.88 0.05 -0.50
CA LEU A 14 -25.26 0.41 0.78
C LEU A 14 -26.30 0.26 1.89
N LYS A 15 -25.94 -0.46 2.95
CA LYS A 15 -26.73 -0.50 4.19
C LYS A 15 -26.91 0.92 4.73
N TRP A 16 -28.07 1.19 5.36
CA TRP A 16 -28.41 2.53 5.84
C TRP A 16 -27.34 3.12 6.78
N HIS A 17 -26.84 2.33 7.73
CA HIS A 17 -25.79 2.78 8.65
C HIS A 17 -24.51 3.19 7.92
N MET A 18 -24.14 2.53 6.81
CA MET A 18 -22.98 2.93 6.01
C MET A 18 -23.20 4.26 5.31
N LYS A 19 -24.43 4.53 4.83
CA LYS A 19 -24.79 5.84 4.26
C LYS A 19 -24.63 6.95 5.30
N LEU A 20 -25.10 6.71 6.52
CA LEU A 20 -24.96 7.64 7.64
C LEU A 20 -23.49 7.88 7.99
N ILE A 21 -22.67 6.82 8.08
CA ILE A 21 -21.23 6.93 8.35
C ILE A 21 -20.53 7.78 7.28
N PHE A 22 -20.76 7.49 5.99
CA PHE A 22 -20.17 8.28 4.91
C PHE A 22 -20.62 9.74 4.94
N LEU A 23 -21.89 10.01 5.25
CA LEU A 23 -22.40 11.37 5.40
C LEU A 23 -21.70 12.11 6.55
N LEU A 24 -21.58 11.48 7.72
CA LEU A 24 -20.90 12.06 8.88
C LEU A 24 -19.41 12.30 8.58
N LEU A 25 -18.73 11.36 7.94
CA LEU A 25 -17.33 11.50 7.52
C LEU A 25 -17.15 12.66 6.54
N THR A 26 -18.05 12.80 5.55
CA THR A 26 -18.04 13.92 4.62
C THR A 26 -18.20 15.25 5.36
N LEU A 27 -19.19 15.37 6.24
CA LEU A 27 -19.44 16.61 6.99
C LEU A 27 -18.27 16.94 7.92
N PHE A 28 -17.74 15.96 8.63
CA PHE A 28 -16.60 16.13 9.53
C PHE A 28 -15.34 16.57 8.80
N THR A 29 -14.99 15.91 7.70
CA THR A 29 -13.80 16.24 6.91
C THR A 29 -13.96 17.57 6.17
N ALA A 30 -15.16 17.87 5.65
CA ALA A 30 -15.45 19.17 5.04
C ALA A 30 -15.38 20.31 6.07
N GLY A 31 -16.00 20.14 7.24
CA GLY A 31 -15.96 21.11 8.33
C GLY A 31 -14.55 21.32 8.86
N GLY A 32 -13.79 20.25 9.06
CA GLY A 32 -12.37 20.32 9.44
C GLY A 32 -11.51 21.01 8.38
N GLY A 33 -11.75 20.72 7.10
CA GLY A 33 -11.08 21.40 5.99
C GLY A 33 -11.36 22.90 5.96
N ILE A 34 -12.63 23.31 6.11
CA ILE A 34 -13.01 24.73 6.22
C ILE A 34 -12.37 25.38 7.44
N PHE A 35 -12.39 24.70 8.60
CA PHE A 35 -11.75 25.20 9.82
C PHE A 35 -10.25 25.42 9.62
N MET A 36 -9.53 24.48 9.01
CA MET A 36 -8.11 24.64 8.70
C MET A 36 -7.85 25.83 7.76
N LEU A 37 -8.69 26.01 6.74
CA LEU A 37 -8.56 27.12 5.79
C LEU A 37 -8.91 28.49 6.40
N VAL A 38 -9.80 28.56 7.39
CA VAL A 38 -10.28 29.84 7.95
C VAL A 38 -9.57 30.22 9.25
N ALA A 39 -9.36 29.27 10.15
CA ALA A 39 -8.77 29.51 11.46
C ALA A 39 -7.24 29.35 11.43
N VAL A 40 -6.75 28.19 10.98
CA VAL A 40 -5.31 27.86 11.05
C VAL A 40 -4.51 28.62 10.01
N MET A 41 -5.04 28.83 8.81
CA MET A 41 -4.35 29.56 7.74
C MET A 41 -3.99 31.01 8.12
N LYS A 42 -4.66 31.61 9.11
CA LYS A 42 -4.33 32.95 9.61
C LYS A 42 -3.01 32.99 10.37
N GLU A 43 -2.71 31.93 11.13
CA GLU A 43 -1.51 31.82 11.96
C GLU A 43 -0.39 31.11 11.20
N GLU A 44 -0.71 29.99 10.54
CA GLU A 44 0.23 29.17 9.78
C GLU A 44 -0.31 28.91 8.36
N PHE A 45 -0.07 29.87 7.45
CA PHE A 45 -0.64 29.86 6.09
C PHE A 45 -0.43 28.55 5.34
N ILE A 46 0.81 28.05 5.28
CA ILE A 46 1.15 26.84 4.50
C ILE A 46 0.45 25.61 5.10
N MET A 47 0.49 25.46 6.42
CA MET A 47 -0.11 24.31 7.09
C MET A 47 -1.64 24.32 6.94
N GLY A 48 -2.28 25.46 7.19
CA GLY A 48 -3.73 25.62 7.05
C GLY A 48 -4.21 25.36 5.62
N LEU A 49 -3.49 25.87 4.61
CA LEU A 49 -3.80 25.65 3.20
C LEU A 49 -3.68 24.17 2.81
N VAL A 50 -2.53 23.55 3.07
CA VAL A 50 -2.24 22.17 2.65
C VAL A 50 -3.15 21.18 3.35
N MET A 51 -3.28 21.27 4.68
CA MET A 51 -4.15 20.37 5.44
C MET A 51 -5.62 20.61 5.13
N GLY A 52 -6.02 21.87 4.97
CA GLY A 52 -7.40 22.24 4.61
C GLY A 52 -7.83 21.66 3.27
N LEU A 53 -7.04 21.87 2.21
CA LEU A 53 -7.30 21.30 0.89
C LEU A 53 -7.28 19.77 0.90
N PHE A 54 -6.34 19.17 1.64
CA PHE A 54 -6.27 17.71 1.80
C PHE A 54 -7.54 17.14 2.44
N MET A 55 -8.00 17.74 3.55
CA MET A 55 -9.23 17.32 4.23
C MET A 55 -10.47 17.51 3.34
N LEU A 56 -10.56 18.61 2.61
CA LEU A 56 -11.63 18.82 1.63
C LEU A 56 -11.61 17.76 0.52
N GLY A 57 -10.42 17.42 0.01
CA GLY A 57 -10.26 16.35 -0.98
C GLY A 57 -10.78 15.00 -0.48
N ILE A 58 -10.49 14.65 0.77
CA ILE A 58 -11.03 13.46 1.42
C ILE A 58 -12.56 13.55 1.56
N GLY A 59 -13.08 14.72 1.96
CA GLY A 59 -14.53 14.94 2.07
C GLY A 59 -15.27 14.77 0.75
N PHE A 60 -14.72 15.31 -0.34
CA PHE A 60 -15.24 15.13 -1.69
C PHE A 60 -15.22 13.66 -2.12
N TYR A 61 -14.16 12.92 -1.77
CA TYR A 61 -14.08 11.49 -2.06
C TYR A 61 -15.18 10.69 -1.34
N PHE A 62 -15.43 10.95 -0.05
CA PHE A 62 -16.53 10.28 0.67
C PHE A 62 -17.91 10.68 0.15
N ALA A 63 -18.10 11.96 -0.17
CA ALA A 63 -19.36 12.45 -0.76
C ALA A 63 -19.61 11.74 -2.10
N TYR A 64 -18.56 11.60 -2.90
CA TYR A 64 -18.61 10.89 -4.17
C TYR A 64 -19.03 9.44 -4.01
N ILE A 65 -18.44 8.69 -3.08
CA ILE A 65 -18.85 7.29 -2.79
C ILE A 65 -20.32 7.24 -2.38
N LEU A 66 -20.75 8.12 -1.48
CA LEU A 66 -22.13 8.16 -1.00
C LEU A 66 -23.11 8.40 -2.14
N ILE A 67 -22.82 9.36 -3.03
CA ILE A 67 -23.67 9.68 -4.18
C ILE A 67 -23.63 8.55 -5.21
N ALA A 68 -22.45 8.11 -5.63
CA ALA A 68 -22.28 7.16 -6.72
C ALA A 68 -22.80 5.75 -6.37
N VAL A 69 -22.51 5.27 -5.17
CA VAL A 69 -22.94 3.94 -4.70
C VAL A 69 -24.33 4.02 -4.07
N GLY A 70 -24.54 4.98 -3.16
CA GLY A 70 -25.69 4.99 -2.28
C GLY A 70 -26.97 5.57 -2.90
N ILE A 71 -26.82 6.56 -3.78
CA ILE A 71 -27.94 7.29 -4.41
C ILE A 71 -28.12 6.84 -5.86
N LEU A 72 -27.08 6.99 -6.68
CA LEU A 72 -27.15 6.72 -8.12
C LEU A 72 -27.05 5.22 -8.46
N LYS A 73 -26.63 4.38 -7.51
CA LYS A 73 -26.41 2.93 -7.69
C LYS A 73 -25.64 2.60 -8.97
N ARG A 74 -24.59 3.37 -9.27
CA ARG A 74 -23.79 3.21 -10.50
C ARG A 74 -22.95 1.93 -10.49
N PHE A 75 -22.80 1.31 -9.33
CA PHE A 75 -22.04 0.08 -9.18
C PHE A 75 -22.98 -1.09 -9.42
N TYR A 76 -22.56 -2.05 -10.22
CA TYR A 76 -23.32 -3.29 -10.43
C TYR A 76 -22.38 -4.45 -10.72
N ILE A 77 -22.86 -5.64 -10.37
CA ILE A 77 -22.29 -6.92 -10.80
C ILE A 77 -23.29 -7.53 -11.78
N GLU A 78 -22.80 -7.97 -12.92
CA GLU A 78 -23.55 -8.65 -13.95
C GLU A 78 -22.84 -9.96 -14.28
N MET A 79 -23.55 -11.07 -14.24
CA MET A 79 -23.05 -12.38 -14.66
C MET A 79 -23.95 -12.93 -15.75
N THR A 80 -23.33 -13.39 -16.83
CA THR A 80 -23.97 -14.04 -17.97
C THR A 80 -23.34 -15.41 -18.17
N GLU A 81 -23.79 -16.18 -19.16
CA GLU A 81 -23.16 -17.45 -19.53
C GLU A 81 -21.75 -17.26 -20.11
N GLU A 82 -21.40 -16.04 -20.54
CA GLU A 82 -20.12 -15.76 -21.19
C GLU A 82 -19.12 -15.05 -20.28
N TYR A 83 -19.61 -14.18 -19.38
CA TYR A 83 -18.74 -13.30 -18.60
C TYR A 83 -19.32 -12.89 -17.25
N ILE A 84 -18.41 -12.43 -16.37
CA ILE A 84 -18.70 -11.59 -15.21
C ILE A 84 -18.20 -10.17 -15.45
N ARG A 85 -19.08 -9.19 -15.26
CA ARG A 85 -18.79 -7.77 -15.36
C ARG A 85 -19.04 -7.10 -14.02
N VAL A 86 -18.09 -6.26 -13.63
CA VAL A 86 -18.24 -5.37 -12.49
C VAL A 86 -18.03 -3.95 -12.94
N SER A 87 -19.07 -3.14 -12.77
CA SER A 87 -18.99 -1.71 -12.97
C SER A 87 -18.68 -1.02 -11.65
N MET A 88 -17.52 -0.35 -11.62
CA MET A 88 -17.12 0.58 -10.58
C MET A 88 -17.18 2.00 -11.17
N PRO A 89 -17.22 3.07 -10.35
CA PRO A 89 -17.61 4.41 -10.80
C PRO A 89 -16.66 5.00 -11.84
N PHE A 90 -15.38 4.61 -11.78
CA PHE A 90 -14.33 5.10 -12.66
C PHE A 90 -13.88 4.04 -13.68
N LYS A 91 -14.31 2.79 -13.51
CA LYS A 91 -13.82 1.68 -14.32
C LYS A 91 -14.82 0.53 -14.31
N SER A 92 -15.23 0.08 -15.48
CA SER A 92 -15.84 -1.23 -15.64
C SER A 92 -14.75 -2.25 -15.94
N LYS A 93 -14.85 -3.44 -15.35
CA LYS A 93 -14.04 -4.60 -15.70
C LYS A 93 -14.97 -5.73 -16.11
N THR A 94 -14.68 -6.34 -17.24
CA THR A 94 -15.35 -7.55 -17.72
C THR A 94 -14.29 -8.65 -17.77
N ALA A 95 -14.65 -9.85 -17.31
CA ALA A 95 -13.83 -11.05 -17.42
C ALA A 95 -14.72 -12.15 -17.99
N TYR A 96 -14.28 -12.72 -19.11
CA TYR A 96 -14.92 -13.90 -19.70
C TYR A 96 -14.56 -15.13 -18.87
N TRP A 97 -15.48 -16.08 -18.72
CA TRP A 97 -15.23 -17.28 -17.91
C TRP A 97 -13.99 -18.06 -18.36
N ARG A 98 -13.77 -18.14 -19.68
CA ARG A 98 -12.57 -18.73 -20.32
C ARG A 98 -11.25 -18.02 -20.01
N GLU A 99 -11.29 -16.76 -19.60
CA GLU A 99 -10.08 -16.03 -19.21
C GLU A 99 -9.80 -16.10 -17.71
N ILE A 100 -10.71 -16.64 -16.90
CA ILE A 100 -10.59 -16.68 -15.45
C ILE A 100 -9.90 -17.98 -15.07
N HIS A 101 -8.69 -17.84 -14.52
CA HIS A 101 -7.95 -18.95 -13.94
C HIS A 101 -8.54 -19.36 -12.59
N GLU A 102 -8.84 -18.36 -11.77
CA GLU A 102 -9.28 -18.60 -10.41
C GLU A 102 -10.17 -17.46 -9.88
N ALA A 103 -11.18 -17.83 -9.10
CA ALA A 103 -12.00 -16.89 -8.34
C ALA A 103 -12.08 -17.34 -6.87
N GLN A 104 -11.66 -16.48 -5.96
CA GLN A 104 -11.65 -16.76 -4.52
C GLN A 104 -12.32 -15.63 -3.73
N ILE A 105 -13.04 -15.98 -2.67
CA ILE A 105 -13.45 -15.00 -1.67
C ILE A 105 -12.44 -15.00 -0.52
N TYR A 106 -12.05 -13.79 -0.11
CA TYR A 106 -11.26 -13.59 1.09
C TYR A 106 -11.85 -12.45 1.93
N GLU A 107 -11.57 -12.48 3.23
CA GLU A 107 -11.98 -11.43 4.16
C GLU A 107 -10.77 -10.61 4.58
N TYR A 108 -10.87 -9.28 4.46
CA TYR A 108 -9.84 -8.36 4.89
C TYR A 108 -10.44 -7.21 5.68
N ASN A 109 -10.04 -7.07 6.96
CA ASN A 109 -10.59 -6.09 7.90
C ASN A 109 -12.13 -6.10 7.94
N ASN A 110 -12.74 -7.28 8.10
CA ASN A 110 -14.19 -7.50 8.08
C ASN A 110 -14.87 -7.05 6.78
N ASN A 111 -14.12 -6.98 5.67
CA ASN A 111 -14.69 -6.75 4.35
C ASN A 111 -14.46 -7.98 3.49
N THR A 112 -15.56 -8.64 3.12
CA THR A 112 -15.55 -9.72 2.14
C THR A 112 -15.29 -9.16 0.74
N MET A 113 -14.32 -9.75 0.06
CA MET A 113 -13.86 -9.37 -1.26
C MET A 113 -13.88 -10.61 -2.15
N LEU A 114 -14.33 -10.47 -3.40
CA LEU A 114 -14.16 -11.49 -4.43
C LEU A 114 -12.94 -11.13 -5.28
N ALA A 115 -11.88 -11.92 -5.17
CA ALA A 115 -10.69 -11.88 -6.00
C ALA A 115 -10.94 -12.66 -7.28
N ILE A 116 -10.64 -12.05 -8.43
CA ILE A 116 -10.66 -12.73 -9.73
C ILE A 116 -9.26 -12.63 -10.34
N LEU A 117 -8.66 -13.79 -10.62
CA LEU A 117 -7.38 -13.95 -11.29
C LEU A 117 -7.61 -14.43 -12.72
N LEU A 118 -7.09 -13.68 -13.69
CA LEU A 118 -7.16 -14.03 -15.10
C LEU A 118 -5.95 -14.85 -15.51
N GLU A 119 -6.11 -15.78 -16.45
CA GLU A 119 -5.05 -16.64 -17.01
C GLU A 119 -3.83 -15.83 -17.46
N LYS A 120 -4.09 -14.76 -18.24
CA LYS A 120 -3.05 -13.82 -18.68
C LYS A 120 -2.29 -13.13 -17.56
N ASP A 121 -2.79 -13.18 -16.33
CA ASP A 121 -2.20 -12.52 -15.17
C ASP A 121 -1.65 -13.51 -14.12
N VAL A 122 -1.86 -14.82 -14.29
CA VAL A 122 -1.27 -15.89 -13.45
C VAL A 122 0.25 -15.81 -13.49
N ASN A 123 0.80 -15.76 -14.70
CA ASN A 123 2.24 -15.71 -14.94
C ASN A 123 2.75 -14.30 -15.28
N LYS A 124 1.87 -13.29 -15.43
CA LYS A 124 2.38 -11.92 -15.56
C LYS A 124 3.07 -11.55 -14.26
N LYS A 125 4.37 -11.27 -14.38
CA LYS A 125 5.18 -10.56 -13.39
C LYS A 125 4.45 -9.26 -13.01
N LYS A 126 3.56 -9.32 -12.01
CA LYS A 126 2.80 -8.14 -11.54
C LYS A 126 3.82 -7.04 -11.33
N LYS A 127 3.74 -5.94 -12.11
CA LYS A 127 4.60 -4.77 -11.90
C LYS A 127 4.56 -4.48 -10.40
N ARG A 128 5.71 -4.60 -9.72
CA ARG A 128 5.85 -4.47 -8.27
C ARG A 128 5.68 -3.01 -7.88
N THR A 129 4.45 -2.54 -8.00
CA THR A 129 4.02 -1.28 -7.44
C THR A 129 4.00 -1.45 -5.93
N ILE A 130 4.27 -0.35 -5.22
CA ILE A 130 4.23 -0.30 -3.75
C ILE A 130 2.92 -0.93 -3.23
N SER A 131 1.80 -0.65 -3.92
CA SER A 131 0.48 -1.25 -3.64
C SER A 131 0.46 -2.78 -3.68
N ASN A 132 1.10 -3.42 -4.66
CA ASN A 132 1.11 -4.89 -4.80
C ASN A 132 1.94 -5.57 -3.70
N ASN A 133 2.99 -4.89 -3.22
CA ASN A 133 3.76 -5.37 -2.08
C ASN A 133 2.94 -5.25 -0.78
N PHE A 134 2.20 -4.15 -0.59
CA PHE A 134 1.27 -4.02 0.52
C PHE A 134 0.19 -5.10 0.51
N THR A 135 -0.42 -5.40 -0.63
CA THR A 135 -1.46 -6.44 -0.69
C THR A 135 -0.93 -7.82 -0.29
N SER A 136 0.28 -8.18 -0.74
CA SER A 136 0.90 -9.46 -0.33
C SER A 136 1.20 -9.55 1.18
N LEU A 137 1.46 -8.42 1.84
CA LEU A 137 1.73 -8.39 3.28
C LEU A 137 0.48 -8.60 4.14
N TYR A 138 -0.70 -8.37 3.56
CA TYR A 138 -1.97 -8.47 4.25
C TYR A 138 -2.71 -9.80 3.97
N GLY A 139 -2.02 -10.79 3.40
CA GLY A 139 -2.61 -12.07 3.04
C GLY A 139 -3.64 -11.98 1.91
N ILE A 140 -3.59 -10.92 1.10
CA ILE A 140 -4.53 -10.75 -0.03
C ILE A 140 -4.08 -11.66 -1.18
N PRO A 141 -4.96 -12.54 -1.71
CA PRO A 141 -4.60 -13.48 -2.75
C PRO A 141 -4.17 -12.80 -4.05
N PRO A 142 -3.46 -13.52 -4.94
CA PRO A 142 -3.23 -13.06 -6.30
C PRO A 142 -4.58 -12.79 -6.98
N GLN A 143 -4.63 -11.70 -7.75
CA GLN A 143 -5.87 -11.19 -8.35
C GLN A 143 -5.53 -10.20 -9.46
N SER A 144 -6.28 -10.27 -10.56
CA SER A 144 -6.32 -9.27 -11.64
C SER A 144 -7.23 -8.10 -11.27
N PHE A 145 -8.28 -8.39 -10.51
CA PHE A 145 -9.16 -7.41 -9.90
C PHE A 145 -9.90 -7.98 -8.70
N GLN A 146 -10.37 -7.07 -7.84
CA GLN A 146 -11.14 -7.41 -6.65
C GLN A 146 -12.49 -6.70 -6.70
N ILE A 147 -13.50 -7.38 -6.18
CA ILE A 147 -14.87 -6.89 -6.11
C ILE A 147 -15.25 -6.79 -4.63
N PRO A 148 -15.32 -5.57 -4.07
CA PRO A 148 -15.76 -5.36 -2.70
C PRO A 148 -17.26 -5.69 -2.53
N LEU A 149 -17.56 -6.85 -1.95
CA LEU A 149 -18.93 -7.35 -1.78
C LEU A 149 -19.74 -6.53 -0.77
N ARG A 150 -19.06 -5.76 0.10
CA ARG A 150 -19.70 -4.82 1.04
C ARG A 150 -20.62 -3.79 0.39
N PHE A 151 -20.42 -3.49 -0.90
CA PHE A 151 -21.27 -2.56 -1.64
C PHE A 151 -22.52 -3.24 -2.23
N PHE A 152 -22.65 -4.55 -2.08
CA PHE A 152 -23.73 -5.38 -2.59
C PHE A 152 -24.37 -6.14 -1.43
N SER A 153 -25.04 -5.40 -0.54
CA SER A 153 -25.52 -5.98 0.74
C SER A 153 -26.58 -7.08 0.60
N GLU A 154 -27.17 -7.24 -0.58
CA GLU A 154 -28.17 -8.25 -0.93
C GLU A 154 -27.57 -9.52 -1.55
N ILE A 155 -26.25 -9.53 -1.84
CA ILE A 155 -25.59 -10.70 -2.38
C ILE A 155 -25.29 -11.69 -1.26
N ASP A 156 -25.75 -12.92 -1.46
CA ASP A 156 -25.33 -14.10 -0.72
C ASP A 156 -23.99 -14.58 -1.29
N THR A 157 -22.95 -14.50 -0.47
CA THR A 157 -21.57 -14.79 -0.87
C THR A 157 -21.38 -16.27 -1.23
N GLU A 158 -22.10 -17.17 -0.55
CA GLU A 158 -22.02 -18.61 -0.80
C GLU A 158 -22.67 -18.95 -2.14
N ARG A 159 -23.88 -18.42 -2.39
CA ARG A 159 -24.54 -18.58 -3.69
C ARG A 159 -23.73 -18.00 -4.84
N LEU A 160 -23.11 -16.83 -4.63
CA LEU A 160 -22.24 -16.21 -5.64
C LEU A 160 -21.05 -17.10 -5.98
N LEU A 161 -20.38 -17.68 -4.97
CA LEU A 161 -19.26 -18.60 -5.18
C LEU A 161 -19.68 -19.86 -5.91
N LEU A 162 -20.80 -20.46 -5.52
CA LEU A 162 -21.35 -21.65 -6.18
C LEU A 162 -21.61 -21.37 -7.66
N THR A 163 -22.32 -20.28 -7.97
CA THR A 163 -22.59 -19.89 -9.37
C THR A 163 -21.31 -19.64 -10.16
N ILE A 164 -20.30 -18.97 -9.59
CA ILE A 164 -19.02 -18.74 -10.26
C ILE A 164 -18.27 -20.07 -10.49
N GLY A 165 -18.18 -20.92 -9.47
CA GLY A 165 -17.49 -22.20 -9.55
C GLY A 165 -18.10 -23.12 -10.62
N GLU A 166 -19.42 -23.13 -10.75
CA GLU A 166 -20.09 -23.91 -11.80
C GLU A 166 -19.84 -23.37 -13.20
N GLN A 167 -19.82 -22.04 -13.39
CA GLN A 167 -19.48 -21.45 -14.69
C GLN A 167 -18.04 -21.75 -15.09
N LEU A 168 -17.10 -21.73 -14.13
CA LEU A 168 -15.71 -22.12 -14.39
C LEU A 168 -15.60 -23.60 -14.75
N ASN A 169 -16.25 -24.49 -13.98
CA ASN A 169 -16.22 -25.92 -14.24
C ASN A 169 -16.81 -26.29 -15.61
N LYS A 170 -17.88 -25.62 -16.05
CA LYS A 170 -18.45 -25.82 -17.40
C LYS A 170 -17.43 -25.53 -18.50
N VAL A 171 -16.61 -24.51 -18.32
CA VAL A 171 -15.55 -24.14 -19.26
C VAL A 171 -14.38 -25.13 -19.23
N TYR A 172 -13.92 -25.54 -18.04
CA TYR A 172 -12.83 -26.52 -17.92
C TYR A 172 -13.15 -27.85 -18.61
N ILE A 173 -14.41 -28.31 -18.55
CA ILE A 173 -14.86 -29.52 -19.24
C ILE A 173 -14.84 -29.36 -20.77
N GLU A 174 -14.99 -28.15 -21.30
CA GLU A 174 -14.88 -27.87 -22.74
C GLU A 174 -13.43 -27.72 -23.23
N ASP A 175 -12.54 -27.18 -22.39
CA ASP A 175 -11.15 -26.85 -22.76
C ASP A 175 -10.14 -27.99 -22.50
N GLU A 176 -10.49 -29.04 -21.74
CA GLU A 176 -9.65 -30.23 -21.49
C GLU A 176 -9.29 -31.02 -22.78
N ILE A 177 -9.90 -30.67 -23.92
CA ILE A 177 -9.61 -31.26 -25.23
C ILE A 177 -8.45 -30.56 -25.95
N ASN A 178 -7.94 -29.40 -25.48
CA ASN A 178 -7.10 -28.58 -26.37
C ASN A 178 -6.01 -27.68 -25.76
N ILE A 179 -5.32 -28.07 -24.68
CA ILE A 179 -4.24 -27.24 -24.11
C ILE A 179 -2.97 -28.06 -23.84
N GLU A 180 -2.22 -28.32 -24.91
CA GLU A 180 -0.78 -28.58 -24.85
C GLU A 180 -0.10 -27.58 -25.79
N SER A 181 0.11 -26.36 -25.32
CA SER A 181 1.19 -25.44 -25.73
C SER A 181 0.84 -24.02 -25.30
N LEU A 182 1.63 -23.49 -24.36
CA LEU A 182 2.10 -22.09 -24.31
C LEU A 182 2.85 -21.92 -22.98
N ASN A 183 3.99 -22.60 -22.87
CA ASN A 183 4.99 -22.35 -21.84
C ASN A 183 6.32 -22.16 -22.57
N GLU A 184 6.68 -20.92 -22.87
CA GLU A 184 8.04 -20.53 -23.22
C GLU A 184 8.15 -19.00 -23.18
N ASP A 185 8.63 -18.50 -22.04
CA ASP A 185 9.63 -17.42 -21.94
C ASP A 185 9.78 -17.01 -20.47
N ASN A 186 10.44 -17.88 -19.71
CA ASN A 186 10.93 -17.57 -18.37
C ASN A 186 12.23 -16.77 -18.50
N GLU A 187 12.12 -15.45 -18.68
CA GLU A 187 13.25 -14.57 -18.33
C GLU A 187 13.50 -14.69 -16.82
N GLU A 188 14.59 -15.37 -16.45
CA GLU A 188 15.11 -15.44 -15.09
C GLU A 188 15.28 -14.04 -14.51
N LEU A 189 14.59 -13.78 -13.42
CA LEU A 189 14.80 -12.57 -12.63
C LEU A 189 16.11 -12.76 -11.86
N ASP A 190 17.17 -12.13 -12.38
CA ASP A 190 18.49 -12.14 -11.77
C ASP A 190 18.43 -11.49 -10.37
N ASN A 191 18.44 -12.33 -9.34
CA ASN A 191 18.38 -11.93 -7.94
C ASN A 191 19.65 -11.18 -7.57
N ASN A 192 19.61 -9.86 -7.62
CA ASN A 192 20.80 -9.04 -7.48
C ASN A 192 20.75 -8.23 -6.18
N ILE A 193 21.31 -8.83 -5.13
CA ILE A 193 21.43 -8.23 -3.80
C ILE A 193 22.13 -6.87 -3.83
N ILE A 194 23.13 -6.71 -4.70
CA ILE A 194 23.89 -5.46 -4.81
C ILE A 194 22.97 -4.34 -5.33
N LYS A 195 22.19 -4.61 -6.39
CA LYS A 195 21.19 -3.64 -6.90
C LYS A 195 20.15 -3.29 -5.84
N ALA A 196 19.73 -4.26 -5.02
CA ALA A 196 18.78 -4.03 -3.93
C ALA A 196 19.35 -3.11 -2.84
N ILE A 197 20.58 -3.37 -2.40
CA ILE A 197 21.28 -2.53 -1.41
C ILE A 197 21.45 -1.11 -1.96
N ILE A 198 21.91 -0.96 -3.20
CA ILE A 198 22.07 0.36 -3.84
C ILE A 198 20.74 1.12 -3.87
N ALA A 199 19.64 0.45 -4.26
CA ALA A 199 18.32 1.06 -4.27
C ALA A 199 17.88 1.50 -2.86
N ALA A 200 18.07 0.65 -1.85
CA ALA A 200 17.74 0.96 -0.46
C ALA A 200 18.52 2.17 0.07
N VAL A 201 19.83 2.22 -0.20
CA VAL A 201 20.69 3.34 0.18
C VAL A 201 20.26 4.63 -0.53
N LEU A 202 19.93 4.56 -1.83
CA LEU A 202 19.45 5.72 -2.57
C LEU A 202 18.15 6.29 -1.97
N PHE A 203 17.18 5.42 -1.67
CA PHE A 203 15.96 5.83 -0.99
C PHE A 203 16.24 6.41 0.41
N CYS A 204 17.20 5.85 1.14
CA CYS A 204 17.61 6.36 2.44
C CYS A 204 18.17 7.79 2.33
N VAL A 205 19.04 8.06 1.34
CA VAL A 205 19.56 9.42 1.10
C VAL A 205 18.42 10.40 0.78
N ILE A 206 17.49 10.01 -0.09
CA ILE A 206 16.34 10.86 -0.44
C ILE A 206 15.47 11.15 0.79
N THR A 207 15.08 10.12 1.55
CA THR A 207 14.19 10.29 2.71
C THR A 207 14.86 11.08 3.83
N THR A 208 16.15 10.85 4.06
CA THR A 208 16.99 11.62 4.99
C THR A 208 17.03 13.09 4.61
N SER A 209 17.20 13.38 3.32
CA SER A 209 17.27 14.75 2.82
C SER A 209 15.96 15.50 3.01
N VAL A 210 14.85 14.87 2.63
CA VAL A 210 13.50 15.40 2.86
C VAL A 210 13.26 15.63 4.35
N TYR A 211 13.63 14.68 5.19
CA TYR A 211 13.41 14.78 6.63
C TYR A 211 14.23 15.90 7.27
N GLY A 212 15.55 15.97 6.98
CA GLY A 212 16.43 17.01 7.53
C GLY A 212 16.01 18.43 7.10
N VAL A 213 15.68 18.62 5.81
CA VAL A 213 15.18 19.91 5.32
C VAL A 213 13.85 20.29 5.99
N THR A 214 12.99 19.29 6.25
CA THR A 214 11.71 19.53 6.93
C THR A 214 11.91 19.93 8.40
N ILE A 215 12.83 19.27 9.11
CA ILE A 215 13.18 19.66 10.49
C ILE A 215 13.70 21.10 10.50
N TYR A 216 14.63 21.44 9.60
CA TYR A 216 15.19 22.78 9.47
C TYR A 216 14.12 23.84 9.18
N SER A 217 13.24 23.58 8.21
CA SER A 217 12.28 24.57 7.72
C SER A 217 11.08 24.78 8.64
N LEU A 218 10.70 23.75 9.41
CA LEU A 218 9.50 23.79 10.27
C LEU A 218 9.82 23.85 11.77
N GLU A 219 11.10 23.78 12.15
CA GLU A 219 11.60 23.77 13.53
C GLU A 219 10.93 22.69 14.42
N LYS A 220 10.36 21.66 13.80
CA LYS A 220 9.57 20.61 14.44
C LYS A 220 10.04 19.24 13.96
N ASN A 221 10.19 18.30 14.89
CA ASN A 221 10.61 16.94 14.61
C ASN A 221 9.39 16.03 14.34
N TYR A 222 9.04 15.86 13.06
CA TYR A 222 7.91 15.03 12.63
C TYR A 222 8.30 13.55 12.48
N LEU A 223 8.12 12.76 13.55
CA LEU A 223 8.45 11.33 13.60
C LEU A 223 7.79 10.45 12.53
N MET A 224 6.68 10.90 11.93
CA MET A 224 6.01 10.15 10.86
C MET A 224 6.86 10.07 9.59
N ILE A 225 7.70 11.07 9.30
CA ILE A 225 8.52 11.14 8.09
C ILE A 225 9.52 9.97 8.00
N PRO A 226 10.39 9.71 9.01
CA PRO A 226 11.32 8.58 8.94
C PRO A 226 10.60 7.22 8.93
N ILE A 227 9.42 7.11 9.55
CA ILE A 227 8.60 5.89 9.47
C ILE A 227 8.16 5.64 8.03
N PHE A 228 7.60 6.65 7.34
CA PHE A 228 7.28 6.57 5.90
C PHE A 228 8.54 6.30 5.07
N GLY A 229 9.67 6.87 5.45
CA GLY A 229 10.98 6.62 4.84
C GLY A 229 11.38 5.15 4.88
N CYS A 230 11.21 4.46 6.03
CA CYS A 230 11.45 3.02 6.14
C CYS A 230 10.68 2.22 5.09
N PHE A 231 9.40 2.54 4.86
CA PHE A 231 8.59 1.83 3.87
C PHE A 231 9.13 2.00 2.46
N LEU A 232 9.62 3.19 2.09
CA LEU A 232 10.21 3.45 0.78
C LEU A 232 11.55 2.71 0.61
N ILE A 233 12.40 2.74 1.64
CA ILE A 233 13.68 2.00 1.65
C ILE A 233 13.44 0.51 1.46
N ILE A 234 12.52 -0.08 2.23
CA ILE A 234 12.16 -1.50 2.16
C ILE A 234 11.54 -1.82 0.80
N ALA A 235 10.66 -0.98 0.27
CA ALA A 235 10.06 -1.17 -1.06
C ALA A 235 11.12 -1.13 -2.18
N GLY A 236 12.10 -0.23 -2.07
CA GLY A 236 13.24 -0.13 -2.98
C GLY A 236 14.11 -1.40 -2.96
N PHE A 237 14.40 -1.92 -1.77
CA PHE A 237 15.14 -3.17 -1.60
C PHE A 237 14.40 -4.37 -2.21
N ASN A 238 13.13 -4.54 -1.85
CA ASN A 238 12.27 -5.66 -2.29
C ASN A 238 12.00 -5.66 -3.80
N LYS A 239 12.28 -4.55 -4.49
CA LYS A 239 12.19 -4.48 -5.95
C LYS A 239 13.24 -5.36 -6.62
N TYR A 240 14.43 -5.50 -6.03
CA TYR A 240 15.59 -6.15 -6.66
C TYR A 240 16.08 -7.41 -5.95
N TYR A 241 15.71 -7.63 -4.67
CA TYR A 241 16.04 -8.85 -3.94
C TYR A 241 14.81 -9.73 -3.72
N LEU A 242 14.92 -10.99 -4.13
CA LEU A 242 13.78 -11.88 -4.41
C LEU A 242 13.59 -13.02 -3.42
N GLU A 243 14.57 -13.28 -2.57
CA GLU A 243 14.50 -14.40 -1.65
C GLU A 243 13.26 -14.30 -0.75
N GLN A 244 12.50 -15.40 -0.71
CA GLN A 244 11.26 -15.53 0.07
C GLN A 244 11.51 -15.37 1.58
N SER A 245 12.76 -15.60 2.02
CA SER A 245 13.23 -15.33 3.36
C SER A 245 14.55 -14.57 3.32
N PHE A 246 14.62 -13.39 3.93
CA PHE A 246 15.92 -12.73 4.09
C PHE A 246 16.78 -13.50 5.08
N SER A 247 18.05 -13.69 4.74
CA SER A 247 19.07 -14.08 5.72
C SER A 247 19.10 -13.07 6.86
N LEU A 248 19.48 -13.54 8.07
CA LEU A 248 19.54 -12.68 9.26
C LEU A 248 20.47 -11.47 9.04
N ILE A 249 21.55 -11.65 8.28
CA ILE A 249 22.51 -10.60 7.91
C ILE A 249 21.81 -9.51 7.09
N ILE A 250 20.99 -9.88 6.11
CA ILE A 250 20.31 -8.92 5.24
C ILE A 250 19.23 -8.15 6.00
N ARG A 251 18.52 -8.82 6.90
CA ARG A 251 17.58 -8.15 7.82
C ARG A 251 18.28 -7.12 8.67
N PHE A 252 19.40 -7.51 9.28
CA PHE A 252 20.20 -6.61 10.09
C PHE A 252 20.70 -5.41 9.27
N LEU A 253 21.20 -5.64 8.06
CA LEU A 253 21.63 -4.58 7.14
C LEU A 253 20.48 -3.62 6.80
N MET A 254 19.30 -4.15 6.47
CA MET A 254 18.12 -3.32 6.19
C MET A 254 17.67 -2.52 7.41
N GLY A 255 17.74 -3.12 8.60
CA GLY A 255 17.56 -2.42 9.87
C GLY A 255 18.52 -1.26 10.01
N LEU A 256 19.82 -1.46 9.76
CA LEU A 256 20.84 -0.40 9.82
C LEU A 256 20.58 0.72 8.81
N ILE A 257 20.25 0.40 7.56
CA ILE A 257 19.93 1.43 6.55
C ILE A 257 18.73 2.27 6.99
N CYS A 258 17.69 1.63 7.55
CA CYS A 258 16.52 2.34 8.09
C CYS A 258 16.84 3.13 9.36
N LEU A 259 17.76 2.65 10.20
CA LEU A 259 18.21 3.35 11.41
C LEU A 259 18.96 4.64 11.04
N VAL A 260 19.93 4.55 10.12
CA VAL A 260 20.85 5.63 9.75
C VAL A 260 20.13 6.87 9.24
N GLN A 261 18.95 6.72 8.64
CA GLN A 261 18.19 7.87 8.10
C GLN A 261 17.88 8.94 9.18
N VAL A 262 17.67 8.52 10.44
CA VAL A 262 17.28 9.43 11.53
C VAL A 262 18.46 10.32 11.97
N PRO A 263 19.60 9.77 12.44
CA PRO A 263 20.74 10.60 12.81
C PRO A 263 21.30 11.36 11.60
N ALA A 264 21.29 10.78 10.40
CA ALA A 264 21.76 11.48 9.20
C ALA A 264 20.91 12.72 8.88
N ALA A 265 19.59 12.68 9.14
CA ALA A 265 18.72 13.83 8.90
C ALA A 265 18.98 14.96 9.91
N ILE A 266 19.29 14.61 11.16
CA ILE A 266 19.66 15.59 12.19
C ILE A 266 21.01 16.21 11.86
N ILE A 267 22.01 15.42 11.47
CA ILE A 267 23.30 15.92 11.00
C ILE A 267 23.12 16.86 9.81
N LEU A 268 22.28 16.49 8.84
CA LEU A 268 21.96 17.36 7.72
C LEU A 268 21.32 18.68 8.18
N THR A 269 20.43 18.62 9.17
CA THR A 269 19.81 19.83 9.76
C THR A 269 20.88 20.74 10.35
N ILE A 270 21.84 20.19 11.12
CA ILE A 270 22.96 20.93 11.73
C ILE A 270 23.84 21.58 10.65
N ILE A 271 24.17 20.84 9.59
CA ILE A 271 24.98 21.37 8.47
C ILE A 271 24.28 22.57 7.82
N ILE A 272 22.96 22.47 7.59
CA ILE A 272 22.18 23.54 6.97
C ILE A 272 22.07 24.75 7.92
N SER A 273 21.83 24.53 9.22
CA SER A 273 21.66 25.61 10.20
C SER A 273 22.95 26.39 10.44
N GLU A 274 24.08 25.70 10.55
CA GLU A 274 25.41 26.31 10.75
C GLU A 274 26.02 26.87 9.47
N ARG A 275 25.35 26.67 8.32
CA ARG A 275 25.89 26.99 6.98
C ARG A 275 27.31 26.44 6.78
N ALA A 276 27.56 25.25 7.34
CA ALA A 276 28.85 24.61 7.28
C ALA A 276 29.21 24.28 5.82
N ALA A 277 30.49 24.38 5.48
CA ALA A 277 30.95 23.95 4.18
C ALA A 277 30.74 22.43 4.04
N ILE A 278 30.21 21.99 2.89
CA ILE A 278 29.98 20.57 2.60
C ILE A 278 31.31 19.96 2.14
N THR A 279 32.29 19.89 3.05
CA THR A 279 33.56 19.19 2.85
C THR A 279 33.56 17.88 3.64
N GLY A 280 34.29 16.88 3.17
CA GLY A 280 34.36 15.57 3.84
C GLY A 280 34.89 15.65 5.28
N SER A 281 35.85 16.55 5.55
CA SER A 281 36.40 16.77 6.89
C SER A 281 35.36 17.38 7.84
N ASP A 282 34.62 18.40 7.39
CA ASP A 282 33.64 19.09 8.22
C ASP A 282 32.47 18.17 8.56
N ILE A 283 32.00 17.37 7.59
CA ILE A 283 30.96 16.36 7.81
C ILE A 283 31.40 15.35 8.88
N LEU A 284 32.65 14.86 8.83
CA LEU A 284 33.16 13.91 9.82
C LEU A 284 33.27 14.53 11.23
N ILE A 285 33.67 15.79 11.32
CA ILE A 285 33.73 16.51 12.60
C ILE A 285 32.32 16.61 13.20
N ILE A 286 31.34 17.09 12.41
CA ILE A 286 29.95 17.24 12.85
C ILE A 286 29.36 15.89 13.27
N ILE A 287 29.62 14.82 12.51
CA ILE A 287 29.20 13.47 12.87
C ILE A 287 29.76 13.07 14.23
N ASN A 288 31.08 13.25 14.43
CA ASN A 288 31.73 12.87 15.67
C ASN A 288 31.21 13.68 16.87
N GLU A 289 31.05 14.99 16.71
CA GLU A 289 30.48 15.86 17.73
C GLU A 289 29.03 15.50 18.06
N TYR A 290 28.21 15.21 17.05
CA TYR A 290 26.84 14.77 17.24
C TYR A 290 26.74 13.47 18.05
N PHE A 291 27.52 12.45 17.70
CA PHE A 291 27.52 11.18 18.44
C PHE A 291 28.10 11.33 19.85
N LYS A 292 29.12 12.18 20.03
CA LYS A 292 29.64 12.52 21.36
C LYS A 292 28.57 13.19 22.21
N TYR A 293 27.83 14.14 21.65
CA TYR A 293 26.71 14.81 22.32
C TYR A 293 25.59 13.81 22.67
N LEU A 294 25.22 12.91 21.75
CA LEU A 294 24.22 11.87 21.97
C LEU A 294 24.58 10.96 23.16
N ILE A 295 25.85 10.58 23.30
CA ILE A 295 26.33 9.74 24.39
C ILE A 295 26.37 10.52 25.72
N GLN A 296 26.74 11.79 25.68
CA GLN A 296 26.83 12.63 26.88
C GLN A 296 25.46 13.05 27.43
N ASN A 297 24.47 13.27 26.54
CA ASN A 297 23.13 13.76 26.89
C ASN A 297 22.03 12.89 26.26
N PRO A 298 21.94 11.60 26.62
CA PRO A 298 20.97 10.69 26.01
C PRO A 298 19.52 11.04 26.35
N SER A 299 19.27 11.69 27.50
CA SER A 299 17.94 12.14 27.92
C SER A 299 17.35 13.15 26.94
N ASP A 300 18.17 14.08 26.48
CA ASP A 300 17.74 15.20 25.63
C ASP A 300 17.42 14.73 24.21
N GLN A 301 17.99 13.57 23.83
CA GLN A 301 17.83 12.96 22.51
C GLN A 301 16.98 11.68 22.56
N ILE A 302 16.25 11.44 23.64
CA ILE A 302 15.53 10.17 23.84
C ILE A 302 14.50 9.89 22.73
N VAL A 303 13.83 10.93 22.24
CA VAL A 303 12.85 10.83 21.14
C VAL A 303 13.52 10.37 19.85
N VAL A 304 14.70 10.91 19.54
CA VAL A 304 15.51 10.55 18.37
C VAL A 304 15.99 9.11 18.48
N ILE A 305 16.47 8.71 19.66
CA ILE A 305 16.94 7.34 19.93
C ILE A 305 15.80 6.34 19.74
N ILE A 306 14.62 6.62 20.32
CA ILE A 306 13.43 5.78 20.15
C ILE A 306 13.03 5.69 18.67
N ALA A 307 13.01 6.81 17.95
CA ALA A 307 12.68 6.81 16.52
C ALA A 307 13.66 5.95 15.70
N ALA A 308 14.95 6.07 15.98
CA ALA A 308 16.00 5.28 15.32
C ALA A 308 15.84 3.76 15.60
N ILE A 309 15.54 3.39 16.84
CA ILE A 309 15.28 1.99 17.24
C ILE A 309 14.03 1.45 16.55
N VAL A 310 12.95 2.23 16.50
CA VAL A 310 11.71 1.84 15.80
C VAL A 310 11.97 1.65 14.31
N CYS A 311 12.70 2.56 13.68
CA CYS A 311 13.08 2.45 12.26
C CYS A 311 13.94 1.21 11.99
N PHE A 312 14.90 0.90 12.89
CA PHE A 312 15.67 -0.33 12.83
C PHE A 312 14.78 -1.57 12.90
N GLY A 313 13.86 -1.59 13.87
CA GLY A 313 12.90 -2.69 14.03
C GLY A 313 12.06 -2.90 12.77
N PHE A 314 11.58 -1.82 12.16
CA PHE A 314 10.87 -1.91 10.88
C PHE A 314 11.73 -2.49 9.76
N GLY A 315 13.00 -2.09 9.63
CA GLY A 315 13.90 -2.65 8.61
C GLY A 315 14.27 -4.11 8.86
N ALA A 316 14.53 -4.47 10.12
CA ALA A 316 15.01 -5.79 10.50
C ALA A 316 13.91 -6.87 10.51
N PHE A 317 12.73 -6.55 11.04
CA PHE A 317 11.67 -7.55 11.23
C PHE A 317 10.68 -7.61 10.08
N ARG A 318 10.58 -6.58 9.25
CA ARG A 318 9.59 -6.50 8.18
C ARG A 318 10.10 -7.01 6.82
N GLY A 319 11.32 -7.51 6.77
CA GLY A 319 11.83 -8.30 5.64
C GLY A 319 11.12 -9.64 5.56
N ARG A 320 10.62 -10.00 4.38
CA ARG A 320 9.71 -11.15 4.15
C ARG A 320 10.21 -12.41 4.89
N VAL A 321 9.30 -12.97 5.67
CA VAL A 321 9.32 -14.36 6.12
C VAL A 321 7.95 -14.92 5.76
N SER A 322 7.81 -15.49 4.58
CA SER A 322 6.75 -16.48 4.41
C SER A 322 7.34 -17.81 4.84
N ARG A 323 6.95 -18.29 6.02
CA ARG A 323 7.41 -19.57 6.55
C ARG A 323 6.58 -20.75 6.02
N GLU A 324 5.63 -20.50 5.12
CA GLU A 324 4.65 -21.48 4.63
C GLU A 324 4.99 -22.07 3.25
N GLN A 325 6.12 -21.71 2.62
CA GLN A 325 6.54 -22.33 1.34
C GLN A 325 7.89 -23.07 1.43
N ALA A 326 8.45 -23.25 2.62
CA ALA A 326 9.71 -23.97 2.83
C ALA A 326 9.50 -25.43 3.30
N GLN A 327 8.27 -25.94 3.21
CA GLN A 327 7.92 -27.32 3.58
C GLN A 327 7.14 -28.09 2.50
N GLU A 328 7.24 -27.68 1.24
CA GLU A 328 6.93 -28.57 0.10
C GLU A 328 8.20 -28.93 -0.66
#